data_AF-A0A529TRG3-F1
#
_entry.id   AF-A0A529TRG3-F1
#
_cell.length_a   1.000
_cell.length_b   1.000
_cell.length_c   1.000
_cell.angle_alpha   90.00
_cell.angle_beta   90.00
_cell.angle_gamma   90.00
#
_symmetry.space_group_name_H-M   'P 1'
#
loop_
_entity.id
_entity.type
_entity.pdbx_description
1 polymer ?
#
loop_
_entity_poly.entity_id
_entity_poly.type
_entity_poly.pdbx_seq_one_letter_code
_entity_poly.pdbx_strand_id
1 'polypeptide(L)' 'MENIRPINSDAEYDRAVAEIARYFDHEPVAGTPEANRFDVLASLIEAYETKHYPIGAE' A
#
# COMPACT_ATOMS: atom_id res chain seq x y z
N MET A 1 -12.67 -0.44 12.44
CA MET A 1 -11.21 -0.43 12.25
C MET A 1 -10.89 -1.61 11.38
N GLU A 2 -10.76 -1.37 10.07
CA GLU A 2 -10.40 -2.45 9.16
C GLU A 2 -9.02 -2.98 9.53
N ASN A 3 -8.86 -4.30 9.48
CA ASN A 3 -7.63 -4.99 9.83
C ASN A 3 -6.54 -4.65 8.82
N ILE A 4 -5.88 -3.50 9.01
CA ILE A 4 -4.64 -3.15 8.35
C ILE A 4 -3.58 -4.13 8.85
N ARG A 5 -3.09 -4.99 7.96
CA ARG A 5 -2.09 -6.02 8.27
C ARG A 5 -0.78 -5.69 7.57
N PRO A 6 0.37 -5.96 8.21
CA PRO A 6 1.67 -5.81 7.56
C PRO A 6 1.77 -6.76 6.37
N ILE A 7 2.40 -6.28 5.28
CA ILE A 7 2.70 -7.08 4.10
C ILE A 7 3.96 -7.91 4.39
N ASN A 8 3.84 -9.24 4.41
CA ASN A 8 4.96 -10.15 4.72
C ASN A 8 5.29 -11.11 3.57
N SER A 9 4.52 -11.06 2.48
CA SER A 9 4.68 -11.94 1.32
C SER A 9 4.37 -11.21 0.02
N ASP A 10 4.94 -11.67 -1.09
CA ASP A 10 4.68 -11.09 -2.42
C ASP A 10 3.18 -11.10 -2.78
N ALA A 11 2.45 -12.16 -2.39
CA ALA A 11 1.02 -12.24 -2.63
C ALA A 11 0.19 -11.18 -1.87
N GLU A 12 0.65 -10.76 -0.69
CA GLU A 12 0.05 -9.64 0.05
C GLU A 12 0.44 -8.30 -0.57
N TYR A 13 1.68 -8.20 -1.08
CA TYR A 13 2.17 -7.02 -1.78
C TYR A 13 1.35 -6.78 -3.06
N ASP A 14 1.20 -7.80 -3.91
CA ASP A 14 0.41 -7.72 -5.15
C ASP A 14 -1.05 -7.30 -4.87
N ARG A 15 -1.63 -7.80 -3.78
CA ARG A 15 -2.97 -7.39 -3.35
C ARG A 15 -3.02 -5.93 -2.92
N ALA A 16 -2.05 -5.47 -2.13
CA ALA A 16 -1.97 -4.09 -1.70
C ALA A 16 -1.78 -3.15 -2.90
N VAL A 17 -0.93 -3.53 -3.86
CA VAL A 17 -0.70 -2.80 -5.11
C VAL A 17 -1.97 -2.76 -5.97
N ALA A 18 -2.66 -3.89 -6.13
CA ALA A 18 -3.93 -3.93 -6.87
C ALA A 18 -5.02 -3.10 -6.19
N GLU A 19 -5.02 -3.04 -4.86
CA GLU A 19 -5.98 -2.26 -4.10
C GLU A 19 -5.70 -0.76 -4.19
N ILE A 20 -4.44 -0.33 -3.99
CA ILE A 20 -4.05 1.08 -4.10
C ILE A 20 -4.24 1.60 -5.53
N ALA A 21 -4.03 0.74 -6.54
CA ALA A 21 -4.27 1.06 -7.95
C ALA A 21 -5.69 1.61 -8.20
N ARG A 22 -6.70 1.08 -7.50
CA ARG A 22 -8.10 1.50 -7.67
C ARG A 22 -8.36 2.93 -7.23
N TYR A 23 -7.55 3.45 -6.30
CA TYR A 23 -7.64 4.83 -5.86
C TYR A 23 -7.06 5.81 -6.89
N PHE A 24 -6.28 5.36 -7.87
CA PHE A 24 -5.86 6.24 -8.97
C PHE A 24 -6.97 6.46 -9.99
N ASP A 25 -7.80 5.45 -10.24
CA ASP A 25 -9.01 5.59 -11.07
C ASP A 25 -10.11 6.37 -10.32
N HIS A 26 -10.19 6.18 -9.01
CA HIS A 26 -11.17 6.80 -8.12
C HIS A 26 -10.46 7.50 -6.96
N GLU A 27 -9.94 8.69 -7.23
CA GLU A 27 -9.19 9.47 -6.25
C GLU A 27 -10.04 9.73 -5.00
N PRO A 28 -9.58 9.30 -3.81
CA PRO A 28 -10.32 9.48 -2.58
C PRO A 28 -10.30 10.94 -2.14
N VAL A 29 -11.43 11.43 -1.63
CA VAL A 29 -11.52 12.80 -1.11
C VAL A 29 -10.77 12.89 0.22
N ALA A 30 -9.97 13.94 0.40
CA ALA A 30 -9.23 14.16 1.63
C ALA A 30 -10.15 14.16 2.88
N GLY A 31 -9.67 13.56 3.96
CA GLY A 31 -10.42 13.43 5.22
C GLY A 31 -11.45 12.29 5.24
N THR A 32 -11.60 11.51 4.17
CA THR A 32 -12.44 10.32 4.15
C THR A 32 -11.70 9.09 4.70
N PRO A 33 -12.44 8.04 5.14
CA PRO A 33 -11.85 6.75 5.47
C PRO A 33 -11.01 6.15 4.32
N GLU A 34 -11.44 6.37 3.09
CA GLU A 34 -10.76 5.92 1.87
C GLU A 34 -9.40 6.60 1.69
N ALA A 35 -9.32 7.92 1.94
CA ALA A 35 -8.05 8.64 1.90
C ALA A 35 -7.08 8.12 2.98
N ASN A 36 -7.57 7.91 4.21
CA ASN A 36 -6.75 7.30 5.27
C ASN A 36 -6.25 5.90 4.87
N ARG A 37 -7.08 5.13 4.15
CA ARG A 37 -6.72 3.80 3.69
C ARG A 37 -5.67 3.84 2.58
N PHE A 38 -5.79 4.78 1.65
CA PHE A 38 -4.78 5.04 0.62
C PHE A 38 -3.41 5.33 1.24
N ASP A 39 -3.35 6.26 2.21
CA ASP A 39 -2.10 6.63 2.89
C ASP A 39 -1.45 5.43 3.60
N VAL A 40 -2.27 4.61 4.25
CA VAL A 40 -1.81 3.39 4.92
C VAL A 40 -1.27 2.36 3.92
N LEU A 41 -1.99 2.10 2.82
CA LEU A 41 -1.55 1.15 1.80
C LEU A 41 -0.22 1.60 1.19
N ALA A 42 -0.08 2.90 0.90
CA ALA A 42 1.16 3.47 0.39
C ALA A 42 2.33 3.21 1.34
N SER A 43 2.13 3.48 2.64
CA SER A 43 3.13 3.27 3.68
C SER A 43 3.55 1.79 3.83
N LEU A 44 2.58 0.87 3.70
CA LEU A 44 2.84 -0.57 3.79
C LEU A 44 3.62 -1.10 2.59
N ILE A 45 3.27 -0.63 1.39
CA ILE A 45 3.94 -0.99 0.14
C ILE A 45 5.39 -0.49 0.17
N GLU A 46 5.62 0.77 0.53
CA GLU A 46 6.96 1.36 0.66
C GLU A 46 7.84 0.58 1.66
N ALA A 47 7.28 0.24 2.82
CA ALA A 47 8.00 -0.53 3.84
C ALA A 47 8.37 -1.94 3.35
N TYR A 48 7.49 -2.58 2.57
CA TYR A 48 7.77 -3.87 1.95
C TYR A 48 8.88 -3.77 0.91
N GLU A 49 8.79 -2.79 0.01
CA GLU A 49 9.77 -2.53 -1.06
C GLU A 49 11.13 -2.20 -0.49
N THR A 50 11.21 -1.33 0.53
CA THR A 50 12.47 -0.99 1.19
C THR A 50 13.18 -2.22 1.75
N LYS A 51 12.42 -3.21 2.24
CA LYS A 51 12.96 -4.43 2.82
C LYS A 51 13.35 -5.48 1.77
N HIS A 52 12.59 -5.61 0.68
CA HIS A 52 12.78 -6.69 -0.31
C HIS A 52 13.50 -6.24 -1.57
N TYR A 53 13.37 -4.97 -1.94
CA TYR A 53 13.93 -4.33 -3.13
C TYR A 53 14.72 -3.06 -2.74
N PRO A 54 15.79 -3.18 -1.94
CA PRO A 54 16.57 -2.02 -1.51
C PRO A 54 17.20 -1.32 -2.74
N ILE A 55 17.00 -0.01 -2.82
CA ILE A 55 17.57 0.81 -3.89
C ILE A 55 19.09 0.83 -3.72
N GLY A 56 19.83 0.26 -4.68
CA GLY A 56 21.29 0.10 -4.62
C GLY A 56 21.78 -1.33 -4.38
N ALA A 57 20.94 -2.36 -4.54
CA ALA A 57 21.43 -3.72 -4.75
C ALA A 57 22.06 -3.85 -6.14
N GLU A 58 23.28 -3.33 -6.29
CA GLU A 58 24.18 -3.53 -7.44
C GLU A 58 25.31 -4.50 -7.11
#